data_AF-A0A178DYX1-F1
#
_entry.id   AF-A0A178DYX1-F1
#
_cell.length_a   1.000
_cell.length_b   1.000
_cell.length_c   1.000
_cell.angle_alpha   90.00
_cell.angle_beta   90.00
_cell.angle_gamma   90.00
#
_symmetry.space_group_name_H-M   'P 1'
#
loop_
_entity.id
_entity.type
_entity.pdbx_description
1 polymer ?
#
loop_
_entity_poly.entity_id
_entity_poly.type
_entity_poly.pdbx_seq_one_letter_code
_entity_poly.pdbx_strand_id
1 'polypeptide(L)'
;MRHPMDETDELFTSSSESGTESSPEPDLEPIIPTEQSIPGTAADAALRAMSFTPDLSDEKSGEEKQGQQEEESEEEKNEEEEDEEEEDEEEEDEEEEDEEEERGLGAEEDWEDEKVEKLLGKVDCTWHKVEKDEFDCSCPIHDNSYLCKLSGPLDEGIESRLVNPIITFTERAEALRNAEVGHRRRLPEFLYRTTHESSGTLCSRISEHNHSRHRENEALKLRKRNAFQAMGKVRPRRDLTRMRIERHLIWNQKRDLSSWISVFDDLAPAEKRADFHSNKSAIVAHRVSIAKIKTAGLVAATISADCITRRNVTIKKPQPFLGLPLVIDVTQSATTKRRVHMPIYVNEETIPTDRSPIHLDQMLKKPGAEIWVSTTQLENSDVMRQPRRHGRNVRVIGMPGQEYEWLTLGHIKESRIEYMMPYDGEMLHVRRGPKTVFSRHSHDDWVWDWDLNKGAWVQDKVLFALAKEQDQKEKSSRIQTLTNVTSQGPSLHRKKRRISRKAKQAANDQDQPNKKSKVGNGGPEQAAEVGNQKIEFRIIRPYYKPLSSSYLSIDSAGRVTFQEDHQLDIV
;
A
#
# COMPACT_ATOMS: atom_id res chain seq x y z
N MET A 1 26.47 56.46 12.80
CA MET A 1 26.85 55.49 13.85
C MET A 1 27.40 54.26 13.16
N ARG A 2 28.38 53.61 13.79
CA ARG A 2 29.42 52.74 13.19
C ARG A 2 28.89 51.43 12.58
N HIS A 3 29.41 51.08 11.40
CA HIS A 3 29.49 49.72 10.86
C HIS A 3 30.70 48.97 11.45
N PRO A 4 30.62 47.65 11.62
CA PRO A 4 31.76 46.73 11.48
C PRO A 4 31.54 45.86 10.22
N MET A 5 32.38 45.98 9.18
CA MET A 5 33.70 45.35 8.97
C MET A 5 33.65 43.82 8.98
N ASP A 6 33.54 43.27 7.77
CA ASP A 6 33.98 41.95 7.34
C ASP A 6 35.52 41.91 7.29
N GLU A 7 36.12 40.86 7.85
CA GLU A 7 37.51 40.39 7.71
C GLU A 7 37.52 39.01 8.43
N THR A 8 38.02 37.87 7.95
CA THR A 8 39.14 37.57 7.05
C THR A 8 39.08 36.11 6.58
N ASP A 9 39.60 35.89 5.37
CA ASP A 9 40.01 34.62 4.79
C ASP A 9 41.16 33.96 5.59
N GLU A 10 41.11 32.63 5.74
CA GLU A 10 42.33 31.83 5.93
C GLU A 10 42.52 30.86 4.76
N LEU A 11 43.54 31.21 3.97
CA LEU A 11 44.22 30.44 2.95
C LEU A 11 44.92 29.23 3.60
N PHE A 12 44.71 28.02 3.08
CA PHE A 12 45.67 26.94 3.21
C PHE A 12 46.29 26.63 1.86
N THR A 13 47.59 26.90 1.79
CA THR A 13 48.46 26.77 0.65
C THR A 13 48.86 25.32 0.39
N SER A 14 48.91 25.01 -0.90
CA SER A 14 49.62 23.90 -1.52
C SER A 14 51.11 23.92 -1.20
N SER A 15 51.70 22.76 -0.94
CA SER A 15 53.13 22.52 -1.14
C SER A 15 53.34 21.10 -1.63
N SER A 16 53.77 21.03 -2.88
CA SER A 16 54.36 19.92 -3.60
C SER A 16 55.74 19.59 -3.04
N GLU A 17 56.05 18.32 -2.77
CA GLU A 17 57.41 17.80 -2.96
C GLU A 17 57.36 16.36 -3.50
N SER A 18 58.28 16.16 -4.44
CA SER A 18 58.55 15.04 -5.32
C SER A 18 59.27 13.88 -4.62
N GLY A 19 58.88 12.65 -4.94
CA GLY A 19 59.63 11.43 -4.64
C GLY A 19 59.49 10.43 -5.78
N THR A 20 60.43 10.49 -6.72
CA THR A 20 60.69 9.48 -7.76
C THR A 20 61.40 8.28 -7.14
N GLU A 21 60.78 7.10 -7.16
CA GLU A 21 61.52 5.83 -7.17
C GLU A 21 60.83 4.84 -8.13
N SER A 22 61.60 4.44 -9.12
CA SER A 22 61.35 3.46 -10.16
C SER A 22 61.48 2.03 -9.62
N SER A 23 60.53 1.15 -9.97
CA SER A 23 60.77 -0.31 -10.03
C SER A 23 59.67 -1.04 -10.80
N PRO A 24 59.97 -2.22 -11.37
CA PRO A 24 59.72 -2.53 -12.77
C PRO A 24 58.44 -3.31 -13.05
N GLU A 25 57.96 -3.15 -14.28
CA GLU A 25 56.93 -3.95 -14.94
C GLU A 25 57.32 -5.44 -14.97
N PRO A 26 56.37 -6.37 -14.75
CA PRO A 26 56.49 -7.73 -15.22
C PRO A 26 55.84 -7.87 -16.61
N ASP A 27 56.68 -8.34 -17.55
CA ASP A 27 56.35 -8.73 -18.91
C ASP A 27 55.12 -9.65 -18.99
N LEU A 28 54.19 -9.26 -19.87
CA LEU A 28 53.06 -10.08 -20.31
C LEU A 28 53.52 -10.95 -21.49
N GLU A 29 53.66 -12.26 -21.25
CA GLU A 29 53.79 -13.24 -22.33
C GLU A 29 52.41 -13.61 -22.91
N PRO A 30 52.28 -13.73 -24.25
CA PRO A 30 51.04 -14.13 -24.90
C PRO A 30 50.85 -15.65 -24.87
N ILE A 31 49.77 -16.13 -24.25
CA ILE A 31 49.37 -17.54 -24.30
C ILE A 31 48.71 -17.82 -25.65
N ILE A 32 49.41 -18.61 -26.46
CA ILE A 32 48.96 -19.21 -27.71
C ILE A 32 48.01 -20.38 -27.39
N PRO A 33 46.84 -20.51 -28.06
CA PRO A 33 45.96 -21.66 -27.87
C PRO A 33 46.56 -22.90 -28.55
N THR A 34 46.75 -23.96 -27.78
CA THR A 34 47.19 -25.27 -28.29
C THR A 34 45.98 -26.03 -28.82
N GLU A 35 45.99 -26.30 -30.13
CA GLU A 35 45.17 -27.31 -30.79
C GLU A 35 45.54 -28.70 -30.25
N GLN A 36 44.54 -29.47 -29.81
CA GLN A 36 44.64 -30.93 -29.82
C GLN A 36 43.39 -31.54 -30.44
N SER A 37 43.67 -32.46 -31.34
CA SER A 37 42.84 -33.11 -32.32
C SER A 37 42.41 -34.52 -31.87
N ILE A 38 41.12 -34.85 -32.11
CA ILE A 38 40.55 -36.14 -32.61
C ILE A 38 40.56 -37.35 -31.62
N PRO A 39 39.62 -38.36 -31.66
CA PRO A 39 38.52 -38.71 -32.61
C PRO A 39 37.11 -38.74 -31.95
N GLY A 40 35.96 -38.81 -32.62
CA GLY A 40 35.59 -39.38 -33.90
C GLY A 40 34.71 -40.63 -33.70
N THR A 41 33.37 -40.48 -33.77
CA THR A 41 32.34 -41.47 -34.18
C THR A 41 31.00 -40.71 -34.28
N ALA A 42 30.51 -40.33 -35.46
CA ALA A 42 29.75 -41.14 -36.42
C ALA A 42 28.34 -41.54 -35.94
N ALA A 43 27.32 -40.75 -36.30
CA ALA A 43 26.01 -41.22 -36.80
C ALA A 43 25.13 -40.04 -37.27
N ASP A 44 24.93 -39.97 -38.60
CA ASP A 44 23.79 -39.48 -39.40
C ASP A 44 23.15 -38.10 -39.14
N ALA A 45 23.19 -37.11 -40.05
CA ALA A 45 22.91 -37.04 -41.50
C ALA A 45 21.41 -36.93 -41.89
N ALA A 46 21.17 -36.01 -42.85
CA ALA A 46 19.94 -35.69 -43.59
C ALA A 46 18.98 -34.69 -42.88
N LEU A 47 18.74 -33.47 -43.36
CA LEU A 47 18.35 -33.08 -44.72
C LEU A 47 18.73 -31.62 -45.08
N ARG A 48 19.28 -31.49 -46.29
CA ARG A 48 19.49 -30.29 -47.11
C ARG A 48 18.15 -29.73 -47.63
N ALA A 49 17.96 -28.40 -47.57
CA ALA A 49 18.12 -27.42 -48.65
C ALA A 49 16.97 -27.38 -49.68
N MET A 50 16.37 -26.19 -49.84
CA MET A 50 16.12 -25.59 -51.16
C MET A 50 16.17 -24.06 -51.05
N SER A 51 17.16 -23.52 -51.76
CA SER A 51 17.38 -22.14 -52.17
C SER A 51 16.50 -21.77 -53.37
N PHE A 52 16.03 -20.53 -53.46
CA PHE A 52 15.73 -19.88 -54.75
C PHE A 52 15.77 -18.35 -54.57
N THR A 53 16.78 -17.71 -55.17
CA THR A 53 16.74 -16.32 -55.67
C THR A 53 16.46 -16.37 -57.17
N PRO A 54 16.01 -15.25 -57.77
CA PRO A 54 16.85 -14.71 -58.83
C PRO A 54 17.02 -13.19 -58.79
N ASP A 55 18.02 -12.83 -59.59
CA ASP A 55 18.83 -11.62 -59.73
C ASP A 55 18.23 -10.59 -60.72
N LEU A 56 19.02 -9.53 -60.97
CA LEU A 56 19.01 -8.52 -62.07
C LEU A 56 18.49 -7.12 -61.68
N SER A 57 19.38 -6.11 -61.53
CA SER A 57 19.98 -5.21 -62.57
C SER A 57 19.31 -3.83 -62.47
N ASP A 58 19.87 -2.65 -62.70
CA ASP A 58 21.17 -2.12 -63.13
C ASP A 58 21.15 -0.60 -62.85
N GLU A 59 22.34 -0.02 -62.69
CA GLU A 59 22.79 1.35 -63.05
C GLU A 59 21.78 2.52 -63.25
N LYS A 60 22.03 3.67 -62.58
CA LYS A 60 22.59 4.88 -63.23
C LYS A 60 22.78 6.09 -62.30
N SER A 61 23.90 6.75 -62.56
CA SER A 61 24.44 8.01 -62.04
C SER A 61 23.83 9.28 -62.71
N GLY A 62 23.99 10.43 -62.04
CA GLY A 62 23.80 11.80 -62.57
C GLY A 62 22.57 12.48 -61.95
N GLU A 63 22.53 13.76 -61.57
CA GLU A 63 23.33 14.95 -61.89
C GLU A 63 23.19 15.98 -60.74
N GLU A 64 24.22 16.82 -60.59
CA GLU A 64 24.18 18.10 -59.89
C GLU A 64 23.22 19.09 -60.58
N LYS A 65 22.60 20.00 -59.81
CA LYS A 65 22.52 21.42 -60.20
C LYS A 65 22.14 22.34 -59.04
N GLN A 66 22.92 23.41 -58.95
CA GLN A 66 22.77 24.62 -58.16
C GLN A 66 21.66 25.54 -58.70
N GLY A 67 21.17 26.42 -57.84
CA GLY A 67 20.43 27.66 -58.13
C GLY A 67 19.73 28.13 -56.85
N GLN A 68 20.20 29.19 -56.17
CA GLN A 68 19.80 30.61 -56.38
C GLN A 68 18.28 30.79 -56.18
N GLN A 69 17.72 31.77 -55.47
CA GLN A 69 18.15 33.02 -54.85
C GLN A 69 16.90 33.57 -54.10
N GLU A 70 17.10 34.44 -53.10
CA GLU A 70 16.35 35.72 -52.82
C GLU A 70 14.83 35.80 -53.11
N GLU A 71 13.93 36.28 -52.24
CA GLU A 71 13.75 37.61 -51.61
C GLU A 71 12.49 37.49 -50.71
N GLU A 72 12.47 38.00 -49.47
CA GLU A 72 11.86 39.27 -49.04
C GLU A 72 10.41 39.57 -49.51
N SER A 73 9.48 39.62 -48.54
CA SER A 73 8.44 40.65 -48.32
C SER A 73 7.56 40.18 -47.14
N GLU A 74 7.45 40.86 -46.00
CA GLU A 74 6.48 41.96 -45.76
C GLU A 74 5.09 41.60 -46.32
N GLU A 75 3.96 41.64 -45.59
CA GLU A 75 3.53 42.56 -44.55
C GLU A 75 2.11 42.10 -44.08
N GLU A 76 1.64 42.69 -42.98
CA GLU A 76 0.24 42.90 -42.60
C GLU A 76 -0.56 41.85 -41.78
N LYS A 77 -0.76 42.25 -40.51
CA LYS A 77 -2.04 42.57 -39.84
C LYS A 77 -3.14 41.50 -39.81
N ASN A 78 -3.44 41.06 -38.60
CA ASN A 78 -4.78 41.00 -37.96
C ASN A 78 -4.64 40.14 -36.70
N GLU A 79 -5.32 40.34 -35.60
CA GLU A 79 -6.23 41.35 -35.07
C GLU A 79 -6.14 41.09 -33.55
N GLU A 80 -6.08 42.16 -32.77
CA GLU A 80 -6.19 42.11 -31.32
C GLU A 80 -7.62 41.70 -30.97
N GLU A 81 -7.80 40.51 -30.38
CA GLU A 81 -8.99 40.20 -29.59
C GLU A 81 -8.55 40.06 -28.14
N GLU A 82 -8.85 41.11 -27.39
CA GLU A 82 -8.83 41.19 -25.93
C GLU A 82 -10.01 40.34 -25.41
N ASP A 83 -9.75 39.11 -24.98
CA ASP A 83 -10.67 38.37 -24.12
C ASP A 83 -10.36 38.72 -22.66
N GLU A 84 -11.16 39.63 -22.13
CA GLU A 84 -11.34 39.87 -20.70
C GLU A 84 -11.96 38.59 -20.09
N GLU A 85 -11.12 37.65 -19.64
CA GLU A 85 -11.59 36.56 -18.79
C GLU A 85 -11.84 37.10 -17.37
N GLU A 86 -13.12 37.18 -17.04
CA GLU A 86 -13.70 37.52 -15.76
C GLU A 86 -13.06 36.68 -14.63
N GLU A 87 -12.55 37.39 -13.62
CA GLU A 87 -12.10 36.83 -12.34
C GLU A 87 -13.32 36.32 -11.57
N ASP A 88 -13.77 35.10 -11.87
CA ASP A 88 -14.82 34.42 -11.10
C ASP A 88 -14.22 33.71 -9.87
N GLU A 89 -14.50 34.36 -8.74
CA GLU A 89 -14.96 33.80 -7.47
C GLU A 89 -14.01 32.87 -6.69
N GLU A 90 -13.45 33.49 -5.63
CA GLU A 90 -12.91 32.87 -4.43
C GLU A 90 -13.95 31.95 -3.77
N GLU A 91 -13.94 30.65 -4.08
CA GLU A 91 -14.55 29.64 -3.20
C GLU A 91 -13.56 29.31 -2.06
N GLU A 92 -13.61 30.15 -1.02
CA GLU A 92 -13.17 29.80 0.33
C GLU A 92 -14.16 28.76 0.91
N ASP A 93 -13.91 27.47 0.67
CA ASP A 93 -14.63 26.41 1.38
C ASP A 93 -14.08 26.26 2.81
N GLU A 94 -14.86 26.81 3.75
CA GLU A 94 -14.86 26.53 5.18
C GLU A 94 -15.13 25.03 5.44
N GLU A 95 -14.09 24.19 5.47
CA GLU A 95 -14.18 22.86 6.10
C GLU A 95 -13.94 23.00 7.62
N GLU A 96 -14.95 23.55 8.33
CA GLU A 96 -15.08 23.41 9.79
C GLU A 96 -15.70 22.04 10.14
N GLU A 97 -14.97 21.31 10.98
CA GLU A 97 -15.47 20.46 12.07
C GLU A 97 -16.58 19.43 11.80
N ASP A 98 -16.17 18.22 11.36
CA ASP A 98 -16.88 16.97 11.66
C ASP A 98 -15.90 15.94 12.29
N GLU A 99 -15.39 16.27 13.47
CA GLU A 99 -14.69 15.31 14.35
C GLU A 99 -15.52 14.99 15.60
N GLU A 100 -16.69 14.34 15.48
CA GLU A 100 -17.33 13.78 16.69
C GLU A 100 -18.37 12.66 16.47
N GLU A 101 -18.08 11.58 15.73
CA GLU A 101 -18.96 10.38 15.83
C GLU A 101 -18.37 9.01 15.43
N GLU A 102 -17.18 8.62 15.92
CA GLU A 102 -16.77 7.19 15.92
C GLU A 102 -16.06 6.75 17.21
N ARG A 103 -16.66 7.05 18.38
CA ARG A 103 -16.34 6.37 19.64
C ARG A 103 -17.61 5.89 20.32
N GLY A 104 -18.15 4.79 19.82
CA GLY A 104 -19.15 4.02 20.54
C GLY A 104 -19.45 2.75 19.77
N LEU A 105 -19.28 1.61 20.46
CA LEU A 105 -19.70 0.23 20.12
C LEU A 105 -18.51 -0.74 20.10
N GLY A 106 -18.17 -1.24 21.29
CA GLY A 106 -17.22 -2.32 21.45
C GLY A 106 -17.03 -2.74 22.91
N ALA A 107 -18.10 -2.82 23.69
CA ALA A 107 -18.09 -3.45 25.01
C ALA A 107 -19.48 -4.00 25.30
N GLU A 108 -19.69 -5.28 24.99
CA GLU A 108 -20.63 -6.18 25.67
C GLU A 108 -20.54 -7.56 25.01
N GLU A 109 -19.97 -8.52 25.74
CA GLU A 109 -20.51 -9.88 25.98
C GLU A 109 -19.41 -10.77 26.58
N ASP A 110 -19.23 -10.65 27.90
CA ASP A 110 -18.87 -11.77 28.77
C ASP A 110 -20.15 -12.58 29.00
N TRP A 111 -20.19 -13.87 28.64
CA TRP A 111 -20.89 -14.96 29.35
C TRP A 111 -20.53 -16.28 28.65
N GLU A 112 -19.55 -17.00 29.20
CA GLU A 112 -19.57 -18.46 29.47
C GLU A 112 -18.16 -18.95 29.80
N ASP A 113 -17.68 -18.65 31.01
CA ASP A 113 -16.54 -19.37 31.62
C ASP A 113 -16.77 -19.59 33.13
N GLU A 114 -18.01 -19.88 33.51
CA GLU A 114 -18.36 -20.30 34.87
C GLU A 114 -18.23 -21.83 35.01
N LYS A 115 -17.01 -22.38 34.87
CA LYS A 115 -16.70 -23.75 35.35
C LYS A 115 -15.24 -24.18 35.53
N VAL A 116 -14.26 -23.28 35.40
CA VAL A 116 -12.83 -23.65 35.57
C VAL A 116 -12.18 -23.08 36.85
N GLU A 117 -12.91 -22.30 37.64
CA GLU A 117 -12.34 -21.59 38.80
C GLU A 117 -12.47 -22.34 40.16
N LYS A 118 -12.35 -23.68 40.15
CA LYS A 118 -12.40 -24.48 41.40
C LYS A 118 -11.12 -25.25 41.74
N LEU A 119 -10.01 -25.02 41.03
CA LEU A 119 -8.76 -25.78 41.25
C LEU A 119 -7.47 -24.96 41.41
N LEU A 120 -7.52 -23.62 41.39
CA LEU A 120 -6.33 -22.81 41.63
C LEU A 120 -6.51 -21.97 42.91
N GLY A 121 -5.65 -22.26 43.88
CA GLY A 121 -5.68 -21.70 45.22
C GLY A 121 -5.62 -20.18 45.23
N LYS A 122 -6.42 -19.61 46.14
CA LYS A 122 -6.47 -18.19 46.48
C LYS A 122 -5.06 -17.66 46.76
N VAL A 123 -4.59 -16.77 45.89
CA VAL A 123 -3.50 -15.84 46.20
C VAL A 123 -4.17 -14.51 46.50
N ASP A 124 -4.10 -14.09 47.77
CA ASP A 124 -4.57 -12.79 48.22
C ASP A 124 -3.70 -11.68 47.60
N CYS A 125 -4.23 -11.02 46.57
CA CYS A 125 -3.69 -9.75 46.07
C CYS A 125 -4.44 -8.59 46.72
N THR A 126 -3.98 -8.18 47.90
CA THR A 126 -4.39 -6.89 48.49
C THR A 126 -3.84 -5.76 47.64
N TRP A 127 -4.72 -5.06 46.93
CA TRP A 127 -4.42 -3.76 46.33
C TRP A 127 -4.18 -2.75 47.44
N HIS A 128 -2.92 -2.45 47.71
CA HIS A 128 -2.58 -1.25 48.47
C HIS A 128 -2.89 -0.02 47.60
N LYS A 129 -3.65 0.91 48.18
CA LYS A 129 -3.71 2.30 47.73
C LYS A 129 -2.27 2.82 47.67
N VAL A 130 -1.73 2.90 46.46
CA VAL A 130 -0.50 3.64 46.20
C VAL A 130 -0.85 5.11 46.40
N GLU A 131 -0.33 5.68 47.49
CA GLU A 131 -0.35 7.12 47.72
C GLU A 131 0.32 7.81 46.52
N LYS A 132 -0.12 9.03 46.21
CA LYS A 132 0.39 9.88 45.12
C LYS A 132 1.92 9.98 45.20
N ASP A 133 2.62 9.10 44.49
CA ASP A 133 4.00 9.35 44.13
C ASP A 133 4.00 10.56 43.20
N GLU A 134 4.65 11.62 43.66
CA GLU A 134 5.00 12.79 42.88
C GLU A 134 5.69 12.30 41.60
N PHE A 135 4.95 12.36 40.50
CA PHE A 135 5.41 11.94 39.18
C PHE A 135 6.54 12.88 38.78
N ASP A 136 7.78 12.47 39.07
CA ASP A 136 8.99 13.20 38.75
C ASP A 136 9.20 13.11 37.23
N CYS A 137 8.49 13.99 36.54
CA CYS A 137 8.44 14.07 35.10
C CYS A 137 9.74 14.74 34.65
N SER A 138 10.83 13.96 34.59
CA SER A 138 12.10 14.40 34.01
C SER A 138 11.92 14.53 32.50
N CYS A 139 11.21 15.58 32.09
CA CYS A 139 11.17 16.01 30.70
C CYS A 139 12.59 16.45 30.35
N PRO A 140 13.25 15.86 29.34
CA PRO A 140 14.64 16.21 28.99
C PRO A 140 14.81 17.67 28.49
N ILE A 141 13.73 18.43 28.46
CA ILE A 141 13.61 19.81 27.99
C ILE A 141 13.34 20.77 29.17
N HIS A 142 12.70 20.29 30.24
CA HIS A 142 12.34 21.11 31.39
C HIS A 142 12.86 20.46 32.67
N ASP A 143 13.78 21.13 33.37
CA ASP A 143 14.15 20.78 34.76
C ASP A 143 12.98 21.00 35.75
N ASN A 144 11.85 21.55 35.29
CA ASN A 144 10.69 21.86 36.11
C ASN A 144 9.41 21.24 35.53
N SER A 145 8.86 20.25 36.24
CA SER A 145 7.69 19.46 35.86
C SER A 145 6.40 20.29 35.70
N TYR A 146 6.35 21.50 36.26
CA TYR A 146 5.20 22.41 36.18
C TYR A 146 5.03 23.05 34.80
N LEU A 147 6.13 23.39 34.10
CA LEU A 147 6.10 24.02 32.77
C LEU A 147 5.60 23.05 31.70
N CYS A 148 5.85 21.74 31.88
CA CYS A 148 5.37 20.70 30.98
C CYS A 148 3.84 20.52 31.01
N LYS A 149 3.14 21.05 32.03
CA LYS A 149 1.67 20.95 32.18
C LYS A 149 0.91 22.16 31.66
N LEU A 150 1.54 23.34 31.60
CA LEU A 150 0.87 24.61 31.25
C LEU A 150 1.04 25.04 29.78
N SER A 151 2.04 24.48 29.09
CA SER A 151 2.29 24.77 27.69
C SER A 151 2.22 23.45 26.93
N GLY A 152 1.03 23.10 26.44
CA GLY A 152 0.94 22.08 25.40
C GLY A 152 1.87 22.52 24.27
N PRO A 153 2.79 21.67 23.79
CA PRO A 153 3.67 22.03 22.68
C PRO A 153 2.79 22.38 21.49
N LEU A 154 2.89 23.62 20.98
CA LEU A 154 2.12 24.07 19.83
C LEU A 154 2.54 23.32 18.58
N ASP A 155 3.85 23.13 18.44
CA ASP A 155 4.46 22.36 17.37
C ASP A 155 5.63 21.54 17.93
N GLU A 156 5.55 20.22 17.77
CA GLU A 156 6.65 19.30 18.01
C GLU A 156 7.20 18.82 16.67
N GLY A 157 8.33 19.39 16.25
CA GLY A 157 9.10 18.89 15.11
C GLY A 157 10.01 17.76 15.56
N ILE A 158 9.85 16.56 15.00
CA ILE A 158 10.81 15.48 15.20
C ILE A 158 11.50 15.19 13.86
N GLU A 159 12.82 15.08 13.88
CA GLU A 159 13.61 14.69 12.72
C GLU A 159 14.54 13.56 13.12
N SER A 160 14.64 12.54 12.28
CA SER A 160 15.55 11.41 12.50
C SER A 160 16.40 11.16 11.27
N ARG A 161 17.66 10.79 11.49
CA ARG A 161 18.57 10.36 10.43
C ARG A 161 19.54 9.27 10.89
N LEU A 162 19.86 8.36 9.98
CA LEU A 162 20.93 7.38 10.16
C LEU A 162 22.29 8.00 9.86
N VAL A 163 23.29 7.67 10.67
CA VAL A 163 24.69 8.04 10.53
C VAL A 163 25.52 6.79 10.26
N ASN A 164 26.29 6.84 9.18
CA ASN A 164 27.16 5.76 8.70
C ASN A 164 26.48 4.38 8.66
N PRO A 165 25.32 4.23 8.01
CA PRO A 165 24.64 2.94 7.91
C PRO A 165 25.50 1.92 7.16
N ILE A 166 25.75 0.79 7.80
CA ILE A 166 26.48 -0.38 7.28
C ILE A 166 25.49 -1.54 7.18
N ILE A 167 25.57 -2.29 6.09
CA ILE A 167 24.76 -3.48 5.84
C ILE A 167 25.61 -4.71 6.08
N THR A 168 25.08 -5.66 6.86
CA THR A 168 25.71 -6.96 7.13
C THR A 168 24.83 -8.11 6.64
N PHE A 169 25.46 -9.23 6.28
CA PHE A 169 24.81 -10.36 5.58
C PHE A 169 25.00 -11.71 6.27
N THR A 170 25.97 -11.79 7.19
CA THR A 170 26.50 -13.06 7.73
C THR A 170 26.38 -13.17 9.24
N GLU A 171 25.78 -12.19 9.92
CA GLU A 171 25.58 -12.32 11.35
C GLU A 171 24.53 -13.40 11.65
N ARG A 172 24.47 -13.80 12.92
CA ARG A 172 23.54 -14.83 13.38
C ARG A 172 22.08 -14.45 13.10
N ALA A 173 21.75 -13.16 13.12
CA ALA A 173 20.39 -12.68 12.91
C ALA A 173 19.93 -12.88 11.46
N GLU A 174 20.79 -12.65 10.47
CA GLU A 174 20.50 -12.93 9.05
C GLU A 174 20.43 -14.42 8.81
N ALA A 175 21.38 -15.18 9.38
CA ALA A 175 21.38 -16.63 9.27
C ALA A 175 20.08 -17.24 9.80
N LEU A 176 19.56 -16.77 10.94
CA LEU A 176 18.27 -17.22 11.47
C LEU A 176 17.10 -16.86 10.54
N ARG A 177 17.05 -15.64 9.99
CA ARG A 177 15.99 -15.24 9.05
C ARG A 177 16.05 -16.02 7.73
N ASN A 178 17.24 -16.36 7.27
CA ASN A 178 17.45 -17.19 6.07
C ASN A 178 17.17 -18.67 6.35
N ALA A 179 17.47 -19.16 7.57
CA ALA A 179 17.38 -20.56 7.95
C ALA A 179 16.03 -20.96 8.54
N GLU A 180 15.17 -20.03 8.97
CA GLU A 180 13.87 -20.36 9.56
C GLU A 180 13.07 -21.29 8.62
N VAL A 181 13.09 -22.59 8.93
CA VAL A 181 12.33 -23.66 8.27
C VAL A 181 10.98 -23.75 8.95
N GLY A 182 9.95 -23.13 8.35
CA GLY A 182 8.58 -23.22 8.85
C GLY A 182 7.64 -22.15 8.29
N HIS A 183 6.34 -22.39 8.39
CA HIS A 183 5.26 -21.60 7.77
C HIS A 183 5.05 -20.18 8.32
N ARG A 184 5.82 -19.71 9.32
CA ARG A 184 5.48 -18.45 10.03
C ARG A 184 6.47 -17.30 9.94
N ARG A 185 7.66 -17.46 9.34
CA ARG A 185 8.68 -16.38 9.34
C ARG A 185 9.65 -16.36 8.16
N ARG A 186 9.32 -17.04 7.06
CA ARG A 186 10.09 -16.96 5.83
C ARG A 186 9.73 -15.69 5.07
N LEU A 187 10.70 -15.17 4.32
CA LEU A 187 10.42 -14.33 3.16
C LEU A 187 9.35 -15.05 2.31
N PRO A 188 8.15 -14.47 2.13
CA PRO A 188 7.09 -15.08 1.33
C PRO A 188 7.60 -15.32 -0.09
N GLU A 189 7.23 -16.42 -0.74
CA GLU A 189 7.62 -16.68 -2.14
C GLU A 189 7.14 -15.56 -3.09
N PHE A 190 5.98 -15.01 -2.77
CA PHE A 190 5.38 -13.91 -3.49
C PHE A 190 4.87 -12.83 -2.53
N LEU A 191 4.91 -11.59 -3.00
CA LEU A 191 4.23 -10.46 -2.40
C LEU A 191 3.15 -9.97 -3.36
N TYR A 192 2.13 -9.30 -2.83
CA TYR A 192 0.97 -8.86 -3.58
C TYR A 192 0.78 -7.37 -3.44
N ARG A 193 0.63 -6.66 -4.55
CA ARG A 193 0.45 -5.20 -4.54
C ARG A 193 -0.85 -4.82 -5.22
N THR A 194 -1.77 -4.27 -4.44
CA THR A 194 -2.94 -3.58 -4.98
C THR A 194 -2.52 -2.25 -5.60
N THR A 195 -2.99 -1.97 -6.81
CA THR A 195 -2.75 -0.72 -7.52
C THR A 195 -4.00 -0.29 -8.27
N HIS A 196 -4.14 1.03 -8.45
CA HIS A 196 -5.23 1.64 -9.19
C HIS A 196 -4.75 2.96 -9.83
N GLU A 197 -5.59 3.56 -10.67
CA GLU A 197 -5.29 4.76 -11.47
C GLU A 197 -4.86 6.00 -10.68
N SER A 198 -5.33 6.12 -9.44
CA SER A 198 -5.05 7.24 -8.53
C SER A 198 -4.09 6.88 -7.41
N SER A 199 -3.40 5.73 -7.51
CA SER A 199 -2.45 5.28 -6.50
C SER A 199 -1.31 6.27 -6.29
N GLY A 200 -0.82 6.36 -5.05
CA GLY A 200 0.33 7.22 -4.68
C GLY A 200 1.69 6.75 -5.22
N THR A 201 1.71 5.96 -6.28
CA THR A 201 2.90 5.38 -6.92
C THR A 201 2.68 5.31 -8.42
N LEU A 202 3.74 5.53 -9.17
CA LEU A 202 3.74 5.34 -10.61
C LEU A 202 3.71 3.83 -10.92
N CYS A 203 3.01 3.43 -11.98
CA CYS A 203 2.87 2.03 -12.41
C CYS A 203 3.05 1.92 -13.93
N SER A 204 3.82 0.93 -14.42
CA SER A 204 4.08 0.71 -15.85
C SER A 204 2.85 0.32 -16.67
N ARG A 205 1.77 -0.08 -16.00
CA ARG A 205 0.56 -0.65 -16.59
C ARG A 205 -0.64 0.28 -16.54
N ILE A 206 -0.44 1.47 -16.00
CA ILE A 206 -1.39 2.57 -16.11
C ILE A 206 -0.83 3.42 -17.25
N SER A 207 -1.60 3.58 -18.33
CA SER A 207 -1.11 4.35 -19.47
C SER A 207 -0.84 5.81 -19.08
N GLU A 208 0.10 6.45 -19.78
CA GLU A 208 0.52 7.83 -19.52
C GLU A 208 -0.67 8.81 -19.57
N HIS A 209 -1.63 8.56 -20.46
CA HIS A 209 -2.85 9.37 -20.59
C HIS A 209 -3.79 9.29 -19.39
N ASN A 210 -3.68 8.24 -18.59
CA ASN A 210 -4.62 7.88 -17.54
C ASN A 210 -4.21 8.31 -16.14
N HIS A 211 -2.96 8.71 -15.97
CA HIS A 211 -2.47 9.16 -14.69
C HIS A 211 -2.32 10.68 -14.76
N SER A 212 -3.24 11.40 -14.12
CA SER A 212 -3.34 12.87 -14.12
C SER A 212 -2.03 13.60 -13.74
N ARG A 213 -1.07 12.88 -13.14
CA ARG A 213 0.22 13.39 -12.69
C ARG A 213 1.39 13.17 -13.67
N HIS A 214 1.17 12.53 -14.82
CA HIS A 214 2.25 12.11 -15.74
C HIS A 214 2.47 12.99 -16.95
N ARG A 215 1.57 13.93 -17.25
CA ARG A 215 1.60 14.61 -18.56
C ARG A 215 2.82 15.52 -18.76
N GLU A 216 3.31 16.19 -17.70
CA GLU A 216 4.28 17.28 -17.90
C GLU A 216 5.53 17.18 -17.01
N ASN A 217 5.44 16.58 -15.82
CA ASN A 217 6.56 16.57 -14.88
C ASN A 217 7.48 15.36 -15.09
N GLU A 218 8.69 15.60 -15.59
CA GLU A 218 9.71 14.56 -15.81
C GLU A 218 10.06 13.76 -14.55
N ALA A 219 10.00 14.40 -13.36
CA ALA A 219 10.24 13.72 -12.09
C ALA A 219 9.14 12.70 -11.72
N LEU A 220 7.97 12.80 -12.36
CA LEU A 220 6.84 11.89 -12.20
C LEU A 220 6.75 10.86 -13.34
N LYS A 221 7.79 10.77 -14.19
CA LYS A 221 7.90 9.70 -15.18
C LYS A 221 8.45 8.43 -14.55
N LEU A 222 7.84 7.30 -14.92
CA LEU A 222 8.30 5.99 -14.52
C LEU A 222 9.65 5.69 -15.18
N ARG A 223 10.67 5.34 -14.38
CA ARG A 223 11.97 4.97 -14.94
C ARG A 223 11.87 3.67 -15.71
N LYS A 224 12.64 3.56 -16.79
CA LYS A 224 12.74 2.34 -17.59
C LYS A 224 13.04 1.12 -16.70
N ARG A 225 12.34 0.01 -16.96
CA ARG A 225 12.44 -1.27 -16.22
C ARG A 225 11.82 -1.28 -14.81
N ASN A 226 11.23 -0.18 -14.35
CA ASN A 226 10.41 -0.21 -13.14
C ASN A 226 8.97 -0.62 -13.49
N ALA A 227 8.41 -1.53 -12.71
CA ALA A 227 6.96 -1.78 -12.70
C ALA A 227 6.24 -0.77 -11.81
N PHE A 228 6.82 -0.47 -10.64
CA PHE A 228 6.30 0.50 -9.70
C PHE A 228 7.40 1.46 -9.24
N GLN A 229 7.05 2.71 -9.00
CA GLN A 229 7.95 3.72 -8.47
C GLN A 229 7.24 4.63 -7.48
N ALA A 230 7.84 4.82 -6.32
CA ALA A 230 7.39 5.77 -5.32
C ALA A 230 7.55 7.19 -5.87
N MET A 231 6.60 8.07 -5.60
CA MET A 231 6.69 9.47 -6.05
C MET A 231 7.72 10.27 -5.23
N GLY A 232 7.98 9.87 -3.98
CA GLY A 232 8.95 10.51 -3.12
C GLY A 232 10.39 10.19 -3.51
N LYS A 233 11.25 11.22 -3.55
CA LYS A 233 12.70 11.04 -3.75
C LYS A 233 13.29 10.24 -2.59
N VAL A 234 13.90 9.11 -2.90
CA VAL A 234 14.59 8.26 -1.93
C VAL A 234 15.74 9.01 -1.28
N ARG A 235 15.67 9.18 0.05
CA ARG A 235 16.70 9.74 0.91
C ARG A 235 16.98 8.71 2.01
N PRO A 236 17.82 7.68 1.77
CA PRO A 236 17.90 6.49 2.60
C PRO A 236 18.17 6.77 4.08
N ARG A 237 19.10 7.70 4.36
CA ARG A 237 19.43 8.11 5.73
C ARG A 237 18.24 8.71 6.49
N ARG A 238 17.29 9.35 5.80
CA ARG A 238 16.05 9.89 6.36
C ARG A 238 14.94 8.85 6.35
N ASP A 239 14.76 8.16 5.22
CA ASP A 239 13.60 7.32 4.95
C ASP A 239 13.63 5.96 5.66
N LEU A 240 14.82 5.47 6.00
CA LEU A 240 15.03 4.27 6.83
C LEU A 240 15.02 4.61 8.32
N THR A 241 14.07 5.46 8.72
CA THR A 241 13.84 5.83 10.12
C THR A 241 12.41 5.53 10.50
N ARG A 242 12.17 5.27 11.79
CA ARG A 242 10.85 5.02 12.35
C ARG A 242 9.81 6.04 11.85
N MET A 243 10.13 7.32 11.95
CA MET A 243 9.21 8.41 11.57
C MET A 243 8.76 8.31 10.12
N ARG A 244 9.67 8.04 9.19
CA ARG A 244 9.34 7.99 7.76
C ARG A 244 8.56 6.73 7.39
N ILE A 245 8.84 5.63 8.07
CA ILE A 245 8.11 4.37 7.92
C ILE A 245 6.69 4.50 8.50
N GLU A 246 6.54 4.98 9.73
CA GLU A 246 5.24 5.21 10.39
C GLU A 246 4.34 6.10 9.55
N ARG A 247 4.88 7.22 9.09
CA ARG A 247 4.19 8.17 8.24
C ARG A 247 3.67 7.52 6.95
N HIS A 248 4.40 6.56 6.38
CA HIS A 248 3.94 5.84 5.20
C HIS A 248 2.79 4.86 5.50
N LEU A 249 2.84 4.20 6.66
CA LEU A 249 1.82 3.25 7.10
C LEU A 249 0.50 3.94 7.48
N ILE A 250 0.53 5.24 7.75
CA ILE A 250 -0.68 6.06 7.91
C ILE A 250 -1.18 6.48 6.52
N TRP A 251 -2.17 5.75 5.99
CA TRP A 251 -2.63 5.87 4.61
C TRP A 251 -3.14 7.27 4.20
N ASN A 252 -3.63 8.08 5.14
CA ASN A 252 -4.22 9.39 4.83
C ASN A 252 -3.22 10.56 4.84
N GLN A 253 -1.92 10.28 5.03
CA GLN A 253 -0.90 11.35 5.06
C GLN A 253 -0.44 11.74 3.65
N LYS A 254 -1.08 12.79 3.10
CA LYS A 254 -0.78 13.33 1.76
C LYS A 254 0.46 14.25 1.72
N ARG A 255 0.89 14.81 2.86
CA ARG A 255 2.07 15.72 2.96
C ARG A 255 3.39 14.93 2.86
N ASP A 256 4.37 15.48 2.14
CA ASP A 256 5.69 14.88 1.83
C ASP A 256 5.56 13.51 1.14
N LEU A 257 5.79 13.45 -0.17
CA LEU A 257 5.62 12.22 -0.94
C LEU A 257 6.41 11.05 -0.33
N SER A 258 5.75 9.90 -0.17
CA SER A 258 6.42 8.70 0.33
C SER A 258 7.40 8.14 -0.69
N SER A 259 8.57 7.74 -0.18
CA SER A 259 9.57 6.96 -0.92
C SER A 259 9.38 5.46 -0.73
N TRP A 260 8.32 5.04 -0.03
CA TRP A 260 7.98 3.64 0.21
C TRP A 260 6.81 3.20 -0.65
N ILE A 261 6.76 1.89 -0.90
CA ILE A 261 5.75 1.20 -1.68
C ILE A 261 5.25 0.02 -0.84
N SER A 262 3.97 0.06 -0.43
CA SER A 262 3.31 -1.02 0.32
C SER A 262 2.97 -2.23 -0.54
N VAL A 263 3.16 -3.43 0.01
CA VAL A 263 2.77 -4.72 -0.56
C VAL A 263 2.33 -5.65 0.58
N PHE A 264 1.68 -6.77 0.26
CA PHE A 264 1.16 -7.74 1.23
C PHE A 264 1.84 -9.09 1.05
N ASP A 265 2.01 -9.85 2.12
CA ASP A 265 2.56 -11.22 2.06
C ASP A 265 1.55 -12.30 1.66
N ASP A 266 0.27 -11.95 1.60
CA ASP A 266 -0.80 -12.83 1.17
C ASP A 266 -1.76 -12.12 0.19
N LEU A 267 -2.44 -12.91 -0.62
CA LEU A 267 -3.41 -12.45 -1.60
C LEU A 267 -4.68 -11.91 -0.94
N ALA A 268 -5.14 -12.52 0.16
CA ALA A 268 -6.41 -12.13 0.79
C ALA A 268 -6.40 -10.69 1.36
N PRO A 269 -5.34 -10.22 2.05
CA PRO A 269 -5.22 -8.80 2.41
C PRO A 269 -5.18 -7.86 1.20
N ALA A 270 -4.47 -8.23 0.13
CA ALA A 270 -4.42 -7.45 -1.09
C ALA A 270 -5.79 -7.34 -1.78
N GLU A 271 -6.58 -8.42 -1.79
CA GLU A 271 -7.94 -8.44 -2.32
C GLU A 271 -8.88 -7.59 -1.47
N LYS A 272 -8.82 -7.68 -0.13
CA LYS A 272 -9.58 -6.79 0.75
C LYS A 272 -9.24 -5.32 0.49
N ARG A 273 -7.97 -5.03 0.20
CA ARG A 273 -7.53 -3.67 -0.15
C ARG A 273 -8.06 -3.24 -1.52
N ALA A 274 -8.11 -4.15 -2.48
CA ALA A 274 -8.71 -3.91 -3.80
C ALA A 274 -10.20 -3.60 -3.69
N ASP A 275 -10.93 -4.41 -2.92
CA ASP A 275 -12.34 -4.19 -2.59
C ASP A 275 -12.56 -2.83 -1.93
N PHE A 276 -11.73 -2.47 -0.95
CA PHE A 276 -11.79 -1.16 -0.31
C PHE A 276 -11.68 -0.02 -1.34
N HIS A 277 -10.68 -0.07 -2.22
CA HIS A 277 -10.49 0.97 -3.25
C HIS A 277 -11.60 1.02 -4.30
N SER A 278 -12.23 -0.12 -4.58
CA SER A 278 -13.27 -0.20 -5.61
C SER A 278 -14.67 0.11 -5.07
N ASN A 279 -14.94 -0.17 -3.80
CA ASN A 279 -16.31 -0.15 -3.27
C ASN A 279 -16.50 0.75 -2.04
N LYS A 280 -15.43 1.11 -1.31
CA LYS A 280 -15.55 1.72 0.04
C LYS A 280 -14.77 3.02 0.22
N SER A 281 -13.81 3.34 -0.63
CA SER A 281 -13.09 4.60 -0.56
C SER A 281 -13.97 5.76 -1.05
N ALA A 282 -13.76 6.94 -0.47
CA ALA A 282 -14.44 8.17 -0.89
C ALA A 282 -14.23 8.46 -2.39
N ILE A 283 -13.03 8.17 -2.90
CA ILE A 283 -12.72 8.18 -4.33
C ILE A 283 -12.74 6.73 -4.81
N VAL A 284 -13.80 6.33 -5.50
CA VAL A 284 -13.92 4.98 -6.08
C VAL A 284 -12.94 4.82 -7.22
N ALA A 285 -12.10 3.80 -7.13
CA ALA A 285 -11.21 3.41 -8.21
C ALA A 285 -11.92 2.45 -9.19
N HIS A 286 -11.84 2.76 -10.47
CA HIS A 286 -12.40 1.95 -11.54
C HIS A 286 -11.42 0.86 -11.99
N ARG A 287 -10.12 1.15 -12.04
CA ARG A 287 -9.12 0.26 -12.65
C ARG A 287 -8.22 -0.36 -11.61
N VAL A 288 -8.82 -1.21 -10.77
CA VAL A 288 -8.10 -1.88 -9.70
C VAL A 288 -7.45 -3.16 -10.23
N SER A 289 -6.21 -3.39 -9.84
CA SER A 289 -5.49 -4.63 -10.14
C SER A 289 -4.54 -5.00 -9.00
N ILE A 290 -4.15 -6.27 -8.95
CA ILE A 290 -3.20 -6.80 -7.98
C ILE A 290 -2.01 -7.39 -8.73
N ALA A 291 -0.81 -6.87 -8.47
CA ALA A 291 0.42 -7.43 -8.98
C ALA A 291 0.90 -8.57 -8.08
N LYS A 292 1.27 -9.70 -8.68
CA LYS A 292 2.02 -10.77 -8.00
C LYS A 292 3.52 -10.55 -8.22
N ILE A 293 4.27 -10.44 -7.14
CA ILE A 293 5.67 -9.99 -7.12
C ILE A 293 6.55 -11.12 -6.59
N LYS A 294 7.55 -11.55 -7.36
CA LYS A 294 8.55 -12.55 -6.96
C LYS A 294 9.54 -11.97 -5.95
N THR A 295 9.77 -12.70 -4.87
CA THR A 295 10.80 -12.39 -3.88
C THR A 295 12.10 -13.17 -4.10
N ALA A 296 12.12 -14.10 -5.07
CA ALA A 296 13.33 -14.83 -5.44
C ALA A 296 14.53 -13.89 -5.63
N GLY A 297 15.68 -14.33 -5.13
CA GLY A 297 16.93 -13.55 -5.10
C GLY A 297 16.98 -12.47 -4.01
N LEU A 298 15.97 -12.33 -3.15
CA LEU A 298 16.09 -11.49 -1.96
C LEU A 298 16.74 -12.30 -0.83
N VAL A 299 17.72 -11.68 -0.18
CA VAL A 299 18.50 -12.27 0.92
C VAL A 299 18.36 -11.39 2.16
N ALA A 300 18.20 -12.00 3.34
CA ALA A 300 18.13 -11.26 4.58
C ALA A 300 19.46 -10.54 4.88
N ALA A 301 19.35 -9.28 5.31
CA ALA A 301 20.47 -8.46 5.74
C ALA A 301 20.05 -7.60 6.94
N THR A 302 21.00 -6.97 7.63
CA THR A 302 20.71 -5.99 8.69
C THR A 302 21.40 -4.67 8.39
N ILE A 303 20.68 -3.56 8.55
CA ILE A 303 21.30 -2.24 8.62
C ILE A 303 21.66 -1.95 10.06
N SER A 304 22.95 -1.75 10.31
CA SER A 304 23.50 -1.28 11.58
C SER A 304 23.92 0.19 11.42
N ALA A 305 23.37 1.08 12.24
CA ALA A 305 23.68 2.51 12.18
C ALA A 305 23.49 3.20 13.53
N ASP A 306 24.09 4.37 13.70
CA ASP A 306 23.68 5.32 14.73
C ASP A 306 22.48 6.13 14.21
N CYS A 307 21.35 6.09 14.90
CA CYS A 307 20.21 6.95 14.63
C CYS A 307 20.30 8.20 15.51
N ILE A 308 20.40 9.36 14.87
CA ILE A 308 20.30 10.66 15.53
C ILE A 308 18.88 11.17 15.36
N THR A 309 18.21 11.43 16.48
CA THR A 309 16.87 12.03 16.50
C THR A 309 16.96 13.40 17.16
N ARG A 310 16.61 14.44 16.41
CA ARG A 310 16.47 15.82 16.88
C ARG A 310 15.00 16.09 17.13
N ARG A 311 14.67 16.58 18.32
CA ARG A 311 13.32 17.02 18.70
C ARG A 311 13.37 18.52 18.91
N ASN A 312 12.61 19.25 18.12
CA ASN A 312 12.40 20.68 18.25
C ASN A 312 11.03 20.89 18.90
N VAL A 313 10.98 21.57 20.04
CA VAL A 313 9.75 21.89 20.74
C VAL A 313 9.65 23.40 20.81
N THR A 314 8.59 23.95 20.21
CA THR A 314 8.28 25.36 20.33
C THR A 314 7.37 25.57 21.53
N ILE A 315 7.87 26.33 22.51
CA ILE A 315 7.15 26.69 23.73
C ILE A 315 6.87 28.19 23.76
N LYS A 316 5.64 28.54 24.14
CA LYS A 316 5.26 29.92 24.44
C LYS A 316 5.86 30.34 25.77
N LYS A 317 6.89 31.18 25.72
CA LYS A 317 7.54 31.71 26.93
C LYS A 317 7.07 33.15 27.16
N PRO A 318 6.45 33.46 28.32
CA PRO A 318 6.19 34.84 28.67
C PRO A 318 7.52 35.56 28.90
N GLN A 319 7.75 36.63 28.14
CA GLN A 319 8.90 37.50 28.29
C GLN A 319 8.37 38.93 28.55
N PRO A 320 8.82 39.59 29.64
CA PRO A 320 8.42 40.98 29.88
C PRO A 320 9.04 41.88 28.81
N PHE A 321 8.19 42.58 28.05
CA PHE A 321 8.60 43.61 27.09
C PHE A 321 7.88 44.91 27.44
N LEU A 322 8.63 45.92 27.87
CA LEU A 322 8.10 47.22 28.32
C LEU A 322 7.02 47.13 29.43
N GLY A 323 7.12 46.14 30.32
CA GLY A 323 6.16 45.92 31.41
C GLY A 323 4.86 45.22 30.99
N LEU A 324 4.71 44.86 29.72
CA LEU A 324 3.62 44.03 29.23
C LEU A 324 4.10 42.58 29.06
N PRO A 325 3.25 41.57 29.34
CA PRO A 325 3.57 40.17 29.07
C PRO A 325 3.51 39.92 27.57
N LEU A 326 4.67 39.88 26.90
CA LEU A 326 4.77 39.43 25.52
C LEU A 326 4.99 37.92 25.53
N VAL A 327 4.15 37.17 24.83
CA VAL A 327 4.34 35.73 24.64
C VAL A 327 5.18 35.54 23.38
N ILE A 328 6.40 35.06 23.53
CA ILE A 328 7.26 34.72 22.40
C ILE A 328 7.35 33.21 22.23
N ASP A 329 7.50 32.77 20.99
CA ASP A 329 7.78 31.38 20.67
C ASP A 329 9.27 31.11 20.80
N VAL A 330 9.64 30.21 21.72
CA VAL A 330 11.01 29.76 21.93
C VAL A 330 11.11 28.32 21.49
N THR A 331 11.85 28.05 20.41
CA THR A 331 12.14 26.69 19.98
C THR A 331 13.36 26.14 20.72
N GLN A 332 13.15 25.10 21.52
CA GLN A 332 14.22 24.34 22.15
C GLN A 332 14.47 23.05 21.38
N SER A 333 15.73 22.69 21.17
CA SER A 333 16.08 21.45 20.47
C SER A 333 16.88 20.49 21.34
N ALA A 334 16.39 19.25 21.48
CA ALA A 334 17.08 18.16 22.13
C ALA A 334 17.52 17.12 21.09
N THR A 335 18.75 16.63 21.20
CA THR A 335 19.27 15.60 20.29
C THR A 335 19.56 14.32 21.08
N THR A 336 19.08 13.19 20.56
CA THR A 336 19.37 11.87 21.09
C THR A 336 20.10 11.04 20.05
N LYS A 337 21.03 10.21 20.51
CA LYS A 337 21.79 9.28 19.67
C LYS A 337 21.60 7.88 20.22
N ARG A 338 21.26 6.94 19.35
CA ARG A 338 21.13 5.52 19.71
C ARG A 338 21.57 4.63 18.57
N ARG A 339 22.12 3.47 18.88
CA ARG A 339 22.43 2.46 17.87
C ARG A 339 21.16 1.70 17.50
N VAL A 340 20.95 1.47 16.21
CA VAL A 340 19.79 0.74 15.68
C VAL A 340 20.23 -0.38 14.76
N HIS A 341 19.49 -1.49 14.84
CA HIS A 341 19.60 -2.64 13.96
C HIS A 341 18.25 -2.82 13.26
N MET A 342 18.25 -2.72 11.93
CA MET A 342 17.04 -2.83 11.12
C MET A 342 17.10 -4.07 10.24
N PRO A 343 16.18 -5.03 10.40
CA PRO A 343 16.08 -6.15 9.48
C PRO A 343 15.60 -5.67 8.11
N ILE A 344 16.32 -6.04 7.06
CA ILE A 344 15.97 -5.75 5.68
C ILE A 344 16.16 -7.00 4.81
N TYR A 345 15.68 -6.94 3.58
CA TYR A 345 16.04 -7.86 2.51
C TYR A 345 16.55 -7.07 1.31
N VAL A 346 17.60 -7.59 0.68
CA VAL A 346 18.25 -6.96 -0.48
C VAL A 346 18.40 -7.97 -1.60
N ASN A 347 18.56 -7.49 -2.83
CA ASN A 347 18.85 -8.34 -3.98
C ASN A 347 20.24 -9.00 -3.83
N GLU A 348 20.33 -10.30 -4.04
CA GLU A 348 21.56 -11.08 -3.94
C GLU A 348 22.67 -10.53 -4.85
N GLU A 349 22.30 -10.04 -6.04
CA GLU A 349 23.22 -9.46 -7.02
C GLU A 349 23.94 -8.19 -6.51
N THR A 350 23.40 -7.51 -5.49
CA THR A 350 24.04 -6.32 -4.92
C THR A 350 24.94 -6.64 -3.73
N ILE A 351 24.96 -7.88 -3.27
CA ILE A 351 25.81 -8.34 -2.17
C ILE A 351 27.26 -8.51 -2.71
N PRO A 352 28.30 -8.05 -1.98
CA PRO A 352 29.68 -8.40 -2.30
C PRO A 352 29.88 -9.91 -2.39
N THR A 353 30.73 -10.39 -3.30
CA THR A 353 30.95 -11.84 -3.52
C THR A 353 31.48 -12.54 -2.27
N ASP A 354 32.31 -11.85 -1.47
CA ASP A 354 32.83 -12.31 -0.19
C ASP A 354 31.85 -12.09 0.99
N ARG A 355 30.67 -11.51 0.70
CA ARG A 355 29.65 -11.08 1.66
C ARG A 355 30.19 -10.14 2.74
N SER A 356 31.23 -9.36 2.43
CA SER A 356 31.74 -8.34 3.34
C SER A 356 30.66 -7.31 3.67
N PRO A 357 30.70 -6.67 4.86
CA PRO A 357 29.86 -5.52 5.14
C PRO A 357 30.04 -4.42 4.07
N ILE A 358 28.97 -3.72 3.72
CA ILE A 358 28.97 -2.65 2.72
C ILE A 358 28.23 -1.42 3.24
N HIS A 359 28.69 -0.22 2.91
CA HIS A 359 27.93 0.99 3.23
C HIS A 359 26.63 1.07 2.42
N LEU A 360 25.55 1.52 3.05
CA LEU A 360 24.24 1.66 2.41
C LEU A 360 24.32 2.51 1.12
N ASP A 361 25.03 3.63 1.17
CA ASP A 361 25.17 4.54 0.02
C ASP A 361 25.96 3.91 -1.13
N GLN A 362 26.87 2.97 -0.84
CA GLN A 362 27.60 2.21 -1.86
C GLN A 362 26.69 1.13 -2.47
N MET A 363 25.93 0.40 -1.65
CA MET A 363 24.99 -0.61 -2.15
C MET A 363 23.94 0.02 -3.07
N LEU A 364 23.35 1.16 -2.69
CA LEU A 364 22.30 1.81 -3.47
C LEU A 364 22.77 2.39 -4.81
N LYS A 365 24.08 2.55 -5.01
CA LYS A 365 24.65 2.90 -6.32
C LYS A 365 24.78 1.70 -7.26
N LYS A 366 24.71 0.47 -6.74
CA LYS A 366 24.78 -0.72 -7.58
C LYS A 366 23.54 -0.85 -8.46
N PRO A 367 23.68 -1.29 -9.72
CA PRO A 367 22.53 -1.53 -10.58
C PRO A 367 21.62 -2.56 -9.93
N GLY A 368 20.33 -2.21 -9.85
CA GLY A 368 19.34 -3.11 -9.32
C GLY A 368 19.33 -3.29 -7.80
N ALA A 369 19.90 -2.34 -7.05
CA ALA A 369 19.73 -2.28 -5.60
C ALA A 369 18.27 -2.06 -5.21
N GLU A 370 17.79 -2.90 -4.31
CA GLU A 370 16.44 -2.85 -3.75
C GLU A 370 16.53 -3.07 -2.24
N ILE A 371 15.66 -2.42 -1.47
CA ILE A 371 15.56 -2.60 -0.02
C ILE A 371 14.12 -2.90 0.31
N TRP A 372 13.89 -4.06 0.91
CA TRP A 372 12.59 -4.51 1.38
C TRP A 372 12.61 -4.64 2.90
N VAL A 373 11.48 -4.34 3.54
CA VAL A 373 11.27 -4.48 4.98
C VAL A 373 9.91 -5.11 5.25
N SER A 374 9.87 -5.99 6.24
CA SER A 374 8.61 -6.55 6.79
C SER A 374 8.17 -5.70 7.97
N THR A 375 6.90 -5.26 8.02
CA THR A 375 6.39 -4.49 9.16
C THR A 375 6.47 -5.31 10.45
N THR A 376 6.10 -6.60 10.41
CA THR A 376 6.23 -7.54 11.53
C THR A 376 7.68 -7.65 12.05
N GLN A 377 8.68 -7.69 11.17
CA GLN A 377 10.08 -7.72 11.62
C GLN A 377 10.53 -6.37 12.17
N LEU A 378 10.07 -5.26 11.59
CA LEU A 378 10.37 -3.92 12.07
C LEU A 378 9.79 -3.66 13.47
N GLU A 379 8.57 -4.11 13.76
CA GLU A 379 7.93 -4.00 15.08
C GLU A 379 8.81 -4.56 16.20
N ASN A 380 9.55 -5.63 15.91
CA ASN A 380 10.44 -6.30 16.85
C ASN A 380 11.88 -5.76 16.83
N SER A 381 12.18 -4.80 15.94
CA SER A 381 13.52 -4.24 15.75
C SER A 381 13.83 -3.07 16.67
N ASP A 382 15.12 -2.75 16.81
CA ASP A 382 15.55 -1.59 17.59
C ASP A 382 15.15 -0.27 16.94
N VAL A 383 14.91 -0.22 15.61
CA VAL A 383 14.43 1.00 14.95
C VAL A 383 13.12 1.48 15.56
N MET A 384 12.23 0.55 15.90
CA MET A 384 10.89 0.86 16.40
C MET A 384 10.83 1.05 17.91
N ARG A 385 11.79 0.51 18.66
CA ARG A 385 11.91 0.73 20.11
C ARG A 385 12.18 2.20 20.41
N GLN A 386 11.17 2.91 20.92
CA GLN A 386 11.36 4.24 21.49
C GLN A 386 11.91 4.12 22.92
N PRO A 387 12.69 5.12 23.39
CA PRO A 387 12.83 5.34 24.82
C PRO A 387 11.43 5.52 25.40
N ARG A 388 11.07 4.74 26.43
CA ARG A 388 9.75 4.81 27.06
C ARG A 388 9.41 6.27 27.44
N ARG A 389 8.53 6.92 26.69
CA ARG A 389 7.92 8.19 27.12
C ARG A 389 6.87 7.85 28.18
N HIS A 390 7.15 8.22 29.44
CA HIS A 390 6.17 8.39 30.51
C HIS A 390 5.16 7.23 30.65
N GLY A 391 5.64 5.98 30.58
CA GLY A 391 4.81 4.78 30.81
C GLY A 391 3.79 4.43 29.72
N ARG A 392 3.57 5.25 28.69
CA ARG A 392 2.72 4.87 27.55
C ARG A 392 3.57 4.31 26.43
N ASN A 393 3.49 3.00 26.23
CA ASN A 393 3.99 2.36 25.02
C ASN A 393 3.12 2.82 23.84
N VAL A 394 3.47 3.95 23.22
CA VAL A 394 2.88 4.31 21.93
C VAL A 394 3.53 3.42 20.87
N ARG A 395 3.01 2.18 20.76
CA ARG A 395 3.27 1.32 19.60
C ARG A 395 2.54 1.97 18.43
N VAL A 396 3.28 2.69 17.59
CA VAL A 396 2.73 3.39 16.41
C VAL A 396 2.96 2.57 15.14
N ILE A 397 3.39 1.31 15.23
CA ILE A 397 3.48 0.45 14.04
C ILE A 397 2.36 -0.58 14.06
N GLY A 398 1.68 -0.66 12.92
CA GLY A 398 0.58 -1.57 12.66
C GLY A 398 -0.72 -1.00 13.19
N MET A 399 -1.45 -0.22 12.37
CA MET A 399 -2.90 -0.22 12.57
C MET A 399 -3.35 -1.69 12.50
N PRO A 400 -4.25 -2.14 13.38
CA PRO A 400 -4.74 -3.52 13.34
C PRO A 400 -5.08 -3.93 11.90
N GLY A 401 -4.49 -5.02 11.41
CA GLY A 401 -4.63 -5.47 10.03
C GLY A 401 -3.48 -5.11 9.06
N GLN A 402 -2.44 -4.42 9.53
CA GLN A 402 -1.20 -4.15 8.75
C GLN A 402 -0.05 -5.12 9.08
N GLU A 403 -0.30 -6.20 9.84
CA GLU A 403 0.76 -7.15 10.24
C GLU A 403 1.36 -7.90 9.03
N TYR A 404 0.56 -8.02 7.97
CA TYR A 404 0.86 -8.68 6.69
C TYR A 404 1.57 -7.77 5.67
N GLU A 405 1.83 -6.52 6.06
CA GLU A 405 2.37 -5.52 5.15
C GLU A 405 3.90 -5.61 5.03
N TRP A 406 4.38 -5.40 3.83
CA TRP A 406 5.79 -5.29 3.48
C TRP A 406 5.97 -3.96 2.76
N LEU A 407 7.16 -3.38 2.88
CA LEU A 407 7.49 -2.11 2.24
C LEU A 407 8.75 -2.30 1.41
N THR A 408 8.78 -1.67 0.24
CA THR A 408 9.99 -1.55 -0.56
C THR A 408 10.33 -0.09 -0.80
N LEU A 409 11.62 0.23 -0.75
CA LEU A 409 12.13 1.59 -0.88
C LEU A 409 12.32 1.95 -2.36
N GLY A 410 11.56 2.94 -2.82
CA GLY A 410 11.75 3.63 -4.08
C GLY A 410 11.09 2.98 -5.29
N HIS A 411 11.32 1.68 -5.55
CA HIS A 411 10.83 1.05 -6.77
C HIS A 411 10.68 -0.47 -6.66
N ILE A 412 9.90 -1.03 -7.59
CA ILE A 412 9.81 -2.48 -7.87
C ILE A 412 10.14 -2.66 -9.35
N LYS A 413 11.10 -3.52 -9.67
CA LYS A 413 11.47 -3.82 -11.07
C LYS A 413 10.39 -4.62 -11.79
N GLU A 414 10.30 -4.40 -13.10
CA GLU A 414 9.45 -5.15 -14.02
C GLU A 414 9.79 -6.65 -14.09
N SER A 415 11.07 -6.99 -13.86
CA SER A 415 11.52 -8.38 -13.76
C SER A 415 10.95 -9.12 -12.56
N ARG A 416 10.51 -8.43 -11.50
CA ARG A 416 9.88 -9.05 -10.32
C ARG A 416 8.39 -9.32 -10.50
N ILE A 417 7.72 -8.65 -11.44
CA ILE A 417 6.29 -8.87 -11.64
C ILE A 417 6.10 -10.22 -12.34
N GLU A 418 5.39 -11.15 -11.72
CA GLU A 418 5.06 -12.42 -12.36
C GLU A 418 3.89 -12.24 -13.33
N TYR A 419 2.78 -11.71 -12.82
CA TYR A 419 1.61 -11.29 -13.58
C TYR A 419 0.74 -10.34 -12.76
N MET A 420 -0.25 -9.76 -13.41
CA MET A 420 -1.27 -8.91 -12.81
C MET A 420 -2.63 -9.60 -12.85
N MET A 421 -3.47 -9.31 -11.86
CA MET A 421 -4.82 -9.83 -11.72
C MET A 421 -5.79 -8.65 -11.67
N PRO A 422 -6.80 -8.56 -12.55
CA PRO A 422 -7.79 -7.50 -12.47
C PRO A 422 -8.77 -7.77 -11.34
N TYR A 423 -9.15 -6.71 -10.63
CA TYR A 423 -10.30 -6.70 -9.74
C TYR A 423 -11.42 -5.94 -10.46
N ASP A 424 -12.52 -6.62 -10.77
CA ASP A 424 -13.56 -6.07 -11.65
C ASP A 424 -14.58 -5.18 -10.93
N GLY A 425 -14.44 -5.01 -9.61
CA GLY A 425 -15.40 -4.32 -8.73
C GLY A 425 -16.20 -5.26 -7.84
N GLU A 426 -16.26 -6.55 -8.18
CA GLU A 426 -16.96 -7.59 -7.41
C GLU A 426 -16.02 -8.72 -6.97
N MET A 427 -15.08 -9.11 -7.82
CA MET A 427 -14.15 -10.21 -7.53
C MET A 427 -12.78 -10.02 -8.19
N LEU A 428 -11.79 -10.67 -7.59
CA LEU A 428 -10.47 -10.80 -8.17
C LEU A 428 -10.42 -11.95 -9.19
N HIS A 429 -9.94 -11.67 -10.40
CA HIS A 429 -9.71 -12.69 -11.42
C HIS A 429 -8.25 -13.13 -11.38
N VAL A 430 -7.96 -14.24 -10.70
CA VAL A 430 -6.58 -14.74 -10.51
C VAL A 430 -5.99 -15.36 -11.78
N ARG A 431 -6.84 -15.86 -12.68
CA ARG A 431 -6.46 -16.53 -13.94
C ARG A 431 -7.35 -16.08 -15.08
N ARG A 432 -6.85 -16.19 -16.32
CA ARG A 432 -7.64 -15.95 -17.53
C ARG A 432 -8.81 -16.92 -17.59
N GLY A 433 -10.02 -16.38 -17.44
CA GLY A 433 -11.26 -17.09 -17.68
C GLY A 433 -11.67 -17.07 -19.14
N PRO A 434 -12.76 -17.78 -19.50
CA PRO A 434 -13.33 -17.74 -20.85
C PRO A 434 -14.04 -16.40 -21.17
N LYS A 435 -14.22 -15.53 -20.17
CA LYS A 435 -14.93 -14.26 -20.30
C LYS A 435 -13.95 -13.10 -20.30
N THR A 436 -14.27 -12.10 -21.10
CA THR A 436 -13.60 -10.80 -21.02
C THR A 436 -13.95 -10.15 -19.68
N VAL A 437 -12.93 -9.72 -18.95
CA VAL A 437 -13.10 -8.99 -17.69
C VAL A 437 -13.20 -7.50 -18.03
N PHE A 438 -14.17 -6.80 -17.44
CA PHE A 438 -14.36 -5.36 -17.60
C PHE A 438 -14.56 -4.71 -16.24
N SER A 439 -14.24 -3.42 -16.11
CA SER A 439 -14.44 -2.69 -14.87
C SER A 439 -15.94 -2.39 -14.67
N ARG A 440 -16.58 -3.03 -13.68
CA ARG A 440 -18.03 -2.92 -13.47
C ARG A 440 -18.50 -1.53 -13.05
N HIS A 441 -17.65 -0.81 -12.32
CA HIS A 441 -17.97 0.52 -11.79
C HIS A 441 -17.51 1.66 -12.69
N SER A 442 -16.81 1.37 -13.79
CA SER A 442 -16.39 2.43 -14.69
C SER A 442 -17.53 2.84 -15.61
N HIS A 443 -17.65 4.15 -15.84
CA HIS A 443 -18.47 4.69 -16.92
C HIS A 443 -17.82 4.52 -18.30
N ASP A 444 -16.50 4.31 -18.33
CA ASP A 444 -15.73 4.10 -19.55
C ASP A 444 -15.64 2.62 -19.92
N ASP A 445 -15.36 2.38 -21.20
CA ASP A 445 -15.28 1.05 -21.81
C ASP A 445 -13.97 0.30 -21.50
N TRP A 446 -13.60 0.17 -20.22
CA TRP A 446 -12.37 -0.52 -19.79
C TRP A 446 -12.55 -2.04 -19.75
N VAL A 447 -11.70 -2.72 -20.51
CA VAL A 447 -11.55 -4.18 -20.50
C VAL A 447 -10.14 -4.57 -20.09
N TRP A 448 -9.99 -5.77 -19.54
CA TRP A 448 -8.69 -6.30 -19.20
C TRP A 448 -8.10 -7.11 -20.36
N ASP A 449 -6.92 -6.71 -20.80
CA ASP A 449 -6.12 -7.46 -21.75
C ASP A 449 -5.09 -8.31 -20.99
N TRP A 450 -5.24 -9.64 -21.08
CA TRP A 450 -4.33 -10.60 -20.44
C TRP A 450 -2.99 -10.73 -21.16
N ASP A 451 -2.97 -10.46 -22.46
CA ASP A 451 -1.82 -10.71 -23.33
C ASP A 451 -0.86 -9.50 -23.33
N LEU A 452 -1.38 -8.30 -23.06
CA LEU A 452 -0.58 -7.09 -22.97
C LEU A 452 0.26 -7.03 -21.67
N ASN A 453 1.59 -7.11 -21.79
CA ASN A 453 2.55 -6.81 -20.70
C ASN A 453 2.24 -7.48 -19.34
N LYS A 454 1.84 -8.76 -19.36
CA LYS A 454 1.43 -9.55 -18.18
C LYS A 454 0.12 -9.06 -17.52
N GLY A 455 -0.76 -8.41 -18.29
CA GLY A 455 -2.06 -7.92 -17.86
C GLY A 455 -2.12 -6.40 -17.71
N ALA A 456 -3.05 -5.75 -18.40
CA ALA A 456 -3.34 -4.33 -18.25
C ALA A 456 -4.80 -3.97 -18.59
N TRP A 457 -5.27 -2.84 -18.05
CA TRP A 457 -6.56 -2.25 -18.44
C TRP A 457 -6.41 -1.48 -19.74
N VAL A 458 -7.24 -1.79 -20.73
CA VAL A 458 -7.29 -1.13 -22.05
C VAL A 458 -8.70 -0.64 -22.33
N GLN A 459 -8.82 0.44 -23.10
CA GLN A 459 -10.12 0.98 -23.49
C GLN A 459 -10.50 0.37 -24.84
N ASP A 460 -11.55 -0.44 -24.86
CA ASP A 460 -12.07 -1.09 -26.07
C ASP A 460 -13.59 -1.17 -26.01
N LYS A 461 -14.24 -0.30 -26.77
CA LYS A 461 -15.71 -0.16 -26.82
C LYS A 461 -16.41 -1.44 -27.27
N VAL A 462 -15.82 -2.15 -28.23
CA VAL A 462 -16.44 -3.33 -28.84
C VAL A 462 -16.35 -4.50 -27.88
N LEU A 463 -15.16 -4.78 -27.34
CA LEU A 463 -14.97 -5.84 -26.35
C LEU A 463 -15.76 -5.57 -25.08
N PHE A 464 -15.86 -4.31 -24.64
CA PHE A 464 -16.65 -3.94 -23.47
C PHE A 464 -18.13 -4.21 -23.68
N ALA A 465 -18.71 -3.80 -24.81
CA ALA A 465 -20.12 -4.04 -25.13
C ALA A 465 -20.44 -5.54 -25.14
N LEU A 466 -19.58 -6.36 -25.77
CA LEU A 466 -19.72 -7.82 -25.80
C LEU A 466 -19.64 -8.44 -24.39
N ALA A 467 -18.67 -8.01 -23.58
CA ALA A 467 -18.48 -8.50 -22.22
C ALA A 467 -19.68 -8.16 -21.32
N LYS A 468 -20.20 -6.94 -21.45
CA LYS A 468 -21.37 -6.46 -20.71
C LYS A 468 -22.65 -7.20 -21.10
N GLU A 469 -22.85 -7.47 -22.39
CA GLU A 469 -23.98 -8.28 -22.88
C GLU A 469 -23.91 -9.71 -22.32
N GLN A 470 -22.72 -10.31 -22.30
CA GLN A 470 -22.51 -11.65 -21.73
C GLN A 470 -22.83 -11.68 -20.22
N ASP A 471 -22.34 -10.71 -19.45
CA ASP A 471 -22.62 -10.61 -18.00
C ASP A 471 -24.13 -10.43 -17.72
N GLN A 472 -24.83 -9.64 -18.53
CA GLN A 472 -26.28 -9.48 -18.42
C GLN A 472 -27.05 -10.77 -18.70
N LYS A 473 -26.71 -11.47 -19.79
CA LYS A 473 -27.31 -12.77 -20.15
C LYS A 473 -27.16 -13.79 -19.02
N GLU A 474 -25.99 -13.83 -18.40
CA GLU A 474 -25.72 -14.74 -17.28
C GLU A 474 -26.50 -14.37 -16.02
N LYS A 475 -26.56 -13.08 -15.67
CA LYS A 475 -27.38 -12.60 -14.56
C LYS A 475 -28.85 -12.97 -14.76
N SER A 476 -29.39 -12.77 -15.97
CA SER A 476 -30.75 -13.18 -16.32
C SER A 476 -30.95 -14.70 -16.20
N SER A 477 -29.99 -15.50 -16.68
CA SER A 477 -30.05 -16.98 -16.58
C SER A 477 -30.00 -17.47 -15.12
N ARG A 478 -29.20 -16.83 -14.26
CA ARG A 478 -29.09 -17.16 -12.84
C ARG A 478 -30.38 -16.84 -12.10
N ILE A 479 -31.00 -15.70 -12.41
CA ILE A 479 -32.31 -15.32 -11.86
C ILE A 479 -33.38 -16.33 -12.29
N GLN A 480 -33.42 -16.73 -13.57
CA GLN A 480 -34.36 -17.76 -14.05
C GLN A 480 -34.16 -19.12 -13.38
N THR A 481 -32.91 -19.50 -13.13
CA THR A 481 -32.61 -20.76 -12.44
C THR A 481 -33.09 -20.71 -10.99
N LEU A 482 -32.84 -19.60 -10.29
CA LEU A 482 -33.30 -19.40 -8.90
C LEU A 482 -34.83 -19.35 -8.79
N THR A 483 -35.53 -18.74 -9.75
CA THR A 483 -37.00 -18.72 -9.78
C THR A 483 -37.58 -20.12 -10.05
N ASN A 484 -36.94 -20.92 -10.92
CA ASN A 484 -37.35 -22.29 -11.21
C ASN A 484 -37.12 -23.24 -10.01
N VAL A 485 -36.00 -23.12 -9.29
CA VAL A 485 -35.75 -23.90 -8.07
C VAL A 485 -36.77 -23.55 -6.99
N THR A 486 -37.12 -22.26 -6.87
CA THR A 486 -38.10 -21.80 -5.88
C THR A 486 -39.53 -22.23 -6.22
N SER A 487 -39.88 -22.38 -7.51
CA SER A 487 -41.21 -22.81 -7.96
C SER A 487 -41.45 -24.31 -7.83
N GLN A 488 -40.40 -25.13 -7.83
CA GLN A 488 -40.51 -26.60 -7.72
C GLN A 488 -40.41 -27.16 -6.28
N GLY A 489 -40.19 -26.31 -5.26
CA GLY A 489 -40.23 -26.74 -3.86
C GLY A 489 -41.65 -27.01 -3.35
N PRO A 490 -42.05 -28.26 -2.99
CA PRO A 490 -43.42 -28.61 -2.56
C PRO A 490 -43.89 -27.95 -1.24
N SER A 491 -43.04 -27.17 -0.57
CA SER A 491 -43.29 -26.51 0.72
C SER A 491 -43.86 -25.09 0.60
N LEU A 492 -43.51 -24.32 -0.44
CA LEU A 492 -43.90 -22.91 -0.54
C LEU A 492 -45.35 -22.70 -0.98
N HIS A 493 -45.93 -23.63 -1.76
CA HIS A 493 -47.36 -23.61 -2.06
C HIS A 493 -48.22 -23.81 -0.80
N ARG A 494 -47.74 -24.59 0.18
CA ARG A 494 -48.42 -24.79 1.46
C ARG A 494 -48.33 -23.54 2.35
N LYS A 495 -47.19 -22.84 2.39
CA LYS A 495 -47.02 -21.57 3.13
C LYS A 495 -47.83 -20.41 2.52
N LYS A 496 -47.81 -20.23 1.18
CA LYS A 496 -48.63 -19.21 0.51
C LYS A 496 -50.14 -19.44 0.70
N ARG A 497 -50.62 -20.70 0.66
CA ARG A 497 -52.02 -21.03 1.01
C ARG A 497 -52.36 -20.74 2.47
N ARG A 498 -51.44 -20.94 3.40
CA ARG A 498 -51.66 -20.71 4.84
C ARG A 498 -51.71 -19.20 5.17
N ILE A 499 -50.88 -18.39 4.51
CA ILE A 499 -50.90 -16.91 4.64
C ILE A 499 -52.16 -16.34 3.97
N SER A 500 -52.52 -16.83 2.78
CA SER A 500 -53.78 -16.45 2.10
C SER A 500 -55.04 -16.79 2.92
N ARG A 501 -55.06 -17.94 3.60
CA ARG A 501 -56.15 -18.31 4.52
C ARG A 501 -56.19 -17.42 5.76
N LYS A 502 -55.05 -17.09 6.37
CA LYS A 502 -55.00 -16.15 7.50
C LYS A 502 -55.45 -14.73 7.12
N ALA A 503 -55.06 -14.24 5.96
CA ALA A 503 -55.49 -12.92 5.46
C ALA A 503 -56.99 -12.89 5.15
N LYS A 504 -57.56 -13.96 4.56
CA LYS A 504 -59.00 -14.09 4.35
C LYS A 504 -59.79 -14.24 5.66
N GLN A 505 -59.21 -14.86 6.68
CA GLN A 505 -59.84 -15.02 7.98
C GLN A 505 -59.84 -13.70 8.77
N ALA A 506 -58.73 -12.95 8.73
CA ALA A 506 -58.65 -11.60 9.31
C ALA A 506 -59.59 -10.59 8.63
N ALA A 507 -59.80 -10.70 7.32
CA ALA A 507 -60.78 -9.88 6.60
C ALA A 507 -62.23 -10.24 6.93
N ASN A 508 -62.50 -11.48 7.35
CA ASN A 508 -63.84 -11.93 7.77
C ASN A 508 -64.14 -11.58 9.23
N ASP A 509 -63.10 -11.43 10.07
CA ASP A 509 -63.24 -11.10 11.50
C ASP A 509 -63.44 -9.60 11.76
N GLN A 510 -63.25 -8.73 10.75
CA GLN A 510 -63.50 -7.29 10.85
C GLN A 510 -64.97 -6.86 10.61
N ASP A 511 -65.86 -7.79 10.22
CA ASP A 511 -67.26 -7.50 9.85
C ASP A 511 -68.30 -7.85 10.93
N GLN A 512 -67.89 -7.98 12.20
CA GLN A 512 -68.81 -8.18 13.33
C GLN A 512 -69.07 -6.85 14.08
N PRO A 513 -70.28 -6.26 13.99
CA PRO A 513 -70.61 -5.03 14.68
C PRO A 513 -70.97 -5.32 16.14
N ASN A 514 -70.04 -5.08 17.07
CA ASN A 514 -70.35 -5.22 18.48
C ASN A 514 -71.00 -3.96 19.04
N LYS A 515 -72.27 -4.11 19.43
CA LYS A 515 -73.15 -3.12 20.03
C LYS A 515 -72.78 -2.87 21.50
N LYS A 516 -72.79 -1.58 21.87
CA LYS A 516 -73.21 -0.98 23.16
C LYS A 516 -72.61 -1.50 24.47
N SER A 517 -71.94 -0.60 25.20
CA SER A 517 -72.41 -0.16 26.53
C SER A 517 -71.79 1.18 26.93
N LYS A 518 -72.48 1.87 27.82
CA LYS A 518 -72.51 3.31 28.07
C LYS A 518 -72.23 3.56 29.56
N VAL A 519 -71.68 4.75 29.86
CA VAL A 519 -71.71 5.51 31.14
C VAL A 519 -70.66 5.17 32.22
N GLY A 520 -69.93 6.21 32.64
CA GLY A 520 -69.33 6.32 33.97
C GLY A 520 -68.25 7.41 34.09
N ASN A 521 -68.65 8.60 34.58
CA ASN A 521 -67.85 9.82 34.82
C ASN A 521 -66.61 9.64 35.73
N GLY A 522 -65.62 10.53 35.55
CA GLY A 522 -64.97 11.18 36.70
C GLY A 522 -63.49 11.57 36.55
N GLY A 523 -63.23 12.88 36.44
CA GLY A 523 -62.12 13.53 37.15
C GLY A 523 -60.77 13.71 36.44
N PRO A 524 -59.94 14.66 36.91
CA PRO A 524 -59.13 15.56 36.08
C PRO A 524 -57.62 15.26 36.12
N GLU A 525 -56.87 16.12 35.42
CA GLU A 525 -55.46 16.45 35.66
C GLU A 525 -54.37 15.45 35.22
N GLN A 526 -53.72 15.73 34.08
CA GLN A 526 -52.33 16.25 34.00
C GLN A 526 -51.78 16.04 32.58
N ALA A 527 -51.27 17.13 32.02
CA ALA A 527 -50.55 17.13 30.77
C ALA A 527 -49.18 16.47 30.96
N ALA A 528 -48.90 15.45 30.16
CA ALA A 528 -47.56 14.94 29.93
C ALA A 528 -47.42 14.63 28.45
N GLU A 529 -46.54 15.37 27.79
CA GLU A 529 -46.03 15.05 26.46
C GLU A 529 -45.35 13.68 26.50
N VAL A 530 -45.93 12.71 25.80
CA VAL A 530 -45.28 11.44 25.51
C VAL A 530 -44.87 11.47 24.05
N GLY A 531 -43.56 11.57 23.84
CA GLY A 531 -42.94 11.50 22.53
C GLY A 531 -43.27 10.17 21.82
N ASN A 532 -43.64 10.27 20.55
CA ASN A 532 -43.80 9.13 19.66
C ASN A 532 -42.44 8.44 19.44
N GLN A 533 -42.14 7.38 20.19
CA GLN A 533 -41.06 6.47 19.85
C GLN A 533 -41.50 5.58 18.68
N LYS A 534 -40.88 5.82 17.52
CA LYS A 534 -40.95 4.97 16.33
C LYS A 534 -40.14 3.70 16.59
N ILE A 535 -40.81 2.58 16.85
CA ILE A 535 -40.16 1.26 16.97
C ILE A 535 -39.91 0.73 15.55
N GLU A 536 -38.68 0.83 15.07
CA GLU A 536 -38.23 0.15 13.86
C GLU A 536 -37.73 -1.27 14.19
N PHE A 537 -38.41 -2.29 13.67
CA PHE A 537 -37.94 -3.66 13.73
C PHE A 537 -36.87 -3.90 12.65
N ARG A 538 -35.58 -3.85 13.04
CA ARG A 538 -34.48 -4.36 12.22
C ARG A 538 -34.40 -5.89 12.36
N ILE A 539 -34.75 -6.60 11.29
CA ILE A 539 -34.50 -8.04 11.18
C ILE A 539 -33.01 -8.23 10.87
N ILE A 540 -32.23 -8.58 11.89
CA ILE A 540 -30.84 -9.02 11.72
C ILE A 540 -30.87 -10.43 11.11
N ARG A 541 -30.36 -10.58 9.89
CA ARG A 541 -30.11 -11.89 9.28
C ARG A 541 -28.69 -12.33 9.66
N PRO A 542 -28.47 -13.54 10.19
CA PRO A 542 -27.11 -14.06 10.35
C PRO A 542 -26.50 -14.27 8.96
N TYR A 543 -25.36 -13.63 8.73
CA TYR A 543 -24.52 -13.82 7.55
C TYR A 543 -23.83 -15.19 7.65
N TYR A 544 -24.34 -16.17 6.92
CA TYR A 544 -23.53 -17.34 6.56
C TYR A 544 -22.76 -17.02 5.28
N LYS A 545 -21.43 -17.09 5.33
CA LYS A 545 -20.58 -17.11 4.15
C LYS A 545 -21.09 -18.18 3.18
N PRO A 546 -21.34 -17.89 1.89
CA PRO A 546 -21.39 -18.94 0.90
C PRO A 546 -19.96 -19.44 0.68
N LEU A 547 -19.67 -20.66 1.13
CA LEU A 547 -18.52 -21.41 0.59
C LEU A 547 -18.72 -21.51 -0.92
N SER A 548 -17.68 -21.23 -1.71
CA SER A 548 -17.75 -21.36 -3.16
C SER A 548 -18.17 -22.80 -3.51
N SER A 549 -19.16 -22.94 -4.38
CA SER A 549 -19.83 -24.22 -4.66
C SER A 549 -18.98 -25.20 -5.49
N SER A 550 -17.67 -25.01 -5.56
CA SER A 550 -16.76 -25.79 -6.39
C SER A 550 -16.03 -26.91 -5.64
N TYR A 551 -16.29 -27.11 -4.34
CA TYR A 551 -15.59 -28.12 -3.51
C TYR A 551 -16.49 -29.13 -2.79
N LEU A 552 -17.81 -29.09 -3.04
CA LEU A 552 -18.78 -29.93 -2.36
C LEU A 552 -19.61 -30.70 -3.39
N SER A 553 -19.41 -32.02 -3.47
CA SER A 553 -20.38 -32.89 -4.13
C SER A 553 -21.30 -33.50 -3.07
N ILE A 554 -22.61 -33.42 -3.30
CA ILE A 554 -23.62 -34.08 -2.48
C ILE A 554 -24.14 -35.26 -3.30
N ASP A 555 -23.96 -36.47 -2.78
CA ASP A 555 -24.48 -37.67 -3.45
C ASP A 555 -26.01 -37.76 -3.35
N SER A 556 -26.61 -38.70 -4.08
CA SER A 556 -28.06 -38.95 -4.06
C SER A 556 -28.60 -39.40 -2.70
N ALA A 557 -27.72 -39.73 -1.74
CA ALA A 557 -28.05 -40.06 -0.35
C ALA A 557 -27.88 -38.88 0.62
N GLY A 558 -27.49 -37.69 0.13
CA GLY A 558 -27.32 -36.49 0.94
C GLY A 558 -25.99 -36.43 1.70
N ARG A 559 -25.00 -37.28 1.35
CA ARG A 559 -23.67 -37.23 1.96
C ARG A 559 -22.83 -36.17 1.26
N VAL A 560 -22.14 -35.38 2.07
CA VAL A 560 -21.24 -34.32 1.63
C VAL A 560 -19.83 -34.87 1.60
N THR A 561 -19.20 -34.92 0.42
CA THR A 561 -17.80 -35.32 0.26
C THR A 561 -16.95 -34.15 -0.20
N PHE A 562 -15.78 -33.99 0.42
CA PHE A 562 -14.74 -33.05 0.00
C PHE A 562 -13.85 -33.73 -1.04
N GLN A 563 -13.64 -33.08 -2.19
CA GLN A 563 -12.65 -33.52 -3.17
C GLN A 563 -11.27 -32.96 -2.78
N GLU A 564 -10.42 -33.79 -2.18
CA GLU A 564 -8.98 -33.51 -2.04
C GLU A 564 -8.24 -34.14 -3.23
N ASP A 565 -8.04 -33.39 -4.30
CA ASP A 565 -7.13 -33.80 -5.39
C ASP A 565 -5.70 -33.35 -5.04
N HIS A 566 -5.02 -34.17 -4.26
CA HIS A 566 -3.56 -34.18 -4.19
C HIS A 566 -3.05 -35.60 -4.44
N GLN A 567 -2.84 -35.94 -5.71
CA GLN A 567 -1.86 -36.96 -6.07
C GLN A 567 -0.47 -36.39 -5.77
N LEU A 568 0.13 -36.87 -4.69
CA LEU A 568 1.56 -36.80 -4.45
C LEU A 568 2.23 -37.85 -5.36
N ASP A 569 2.80 -37.41 -6.47
CA ASP A 569 3.86 -38.18 -7.12
C ASP A 569 5.11 -38.07 -6.25
N ILE A 570 5.46 -39.18 -5.61
CA ILE A 570 6.77 -39.37 -4.99
C ILE A 570 7.73 -39.69 -6.13
N VAL A 571 8.68 -38.79 -6.37
CA VAL A 571 9.94 -39.07 -7.08
C VAL A 571 11.08 -38.96 -6.09
#